data_AF-A0A9X0AJT8-F1
#
_entry.id   AF-A0A9X0AJT8-F1
#
_cell.length_a   1.000
_cell.length_b   1.000
_cell.length_c   1.000
_cell.angle_alpha   90.00
_cell.angle_beta   90.00
_cell.angle_gamma   90.00
#
_symmetry.space_group_name_H-M   'P 1'
#
loop_
_entity.id
_entity.type
_entity.pdbx_description
1 polymer ?
#
loop_
_entity_poly.entity_id
_entity_poly.type
_entity_poly.pdbx_seq_one_letter_code
_entity_poly.pdbx_strand_id
1 'polypeptide(L)'
;MSENITFQEQNASTNPGFESFPENIRMEFKDMINGIDYKSKERLEPYVWYKMKVYLEDPTLKASNQAERNIKFAANQKYELQNGRLFRKAYGRYPARYAVPNNEAFDIIKSAHLRLNHCGRDKLYYEVSVTITQQFRQNKKPKRRRSHFESSA
;
A
#
# COMPACT_ATOMS: atom_id res chain seq x y z
N MET A 1 -40.71 0.32 -39.61
CA MET A 1 -39.36 0.09 -40.16
C MET A 1 -38.39 0.79 -39.25
N SER A 2 -37.32 0.06 -38.94
CA SER A 2 -36.40 0.20 -37.83
C SER A 2 -35.39 1.34 -37.99
N GLU A 3 -35.05 1.94 -36.84
CA GLU A 3 -33.75 2.52 -36.42
C GLU A 3 -32.82 3.21 -37.43
N ASN A 4 -32.38 4.42 -37.06
CA ASN A 4 -30.95 4.71 -36.88
C ASN A 4 -30.80 6.04 -36.10
N ILE A 5 -30.66 5.93 -34.77
CA ILE A 5 -30.23 7.04 -33.91
C ILE A 5 -28.71 6.97 -33.85
N THR A 6 -28.06 7.83 -34.63
CA THR A 6 -26.61 8.04 -34.58
C THR A 6 -26.25 8.66 -33.24
N PHE A 7 -25.69 7.86 -32.33
CA PHE A 7 -24.99 8.39 -31.15
C PHE A 7 -23.69 9.04 -31.62
N GLN A 8 -23.67 10.37 -31.68
CA GLN A 8 -22.40 11.09 -31.67
C GLN A 8 -21.81 10.96 -30.28
N GLU A 9 -20.76 10.14 -30.19
CA GLU A 9 -19.87 10.04 -29.05
C GLU A 9 -19.32 11.45 -28.74
N GLN A 10 -19.73 11.98 -27.59
CA GLN A 10 -19.23 13.24 -27.08
C GLN A 10 -17.73 13.07 -26.83
N ASN A 11 -16.93 13.69 -27.70
CA ASN A 11 -15.50 13.87 -27.49
C ASN A 11 -15.31 14.68 -26.20
N ALA A 12 -15.19 13.97 -25.07
CA ALA A 12 -14.71 14.52 -23.84
C ALA A 12 -13.28 15.00 -24.08
N SER A 13 -13.13 16.32 -24.15
CA SER A 13 -11.88 17.06 -24.17
C SER A 13 -10.95 16.51 -23.10
N THR A 14 -10.02 15.65 -23.50
CA THR A 14 -8.90 15.23 -22.67
C THR A 14 -7.87 16.34 -22.79
N ASN A 15 -7.89 17.27 -21.82
CA ASN A 15 -6.69 18.03 -21.48
C ASN A 15 -5.51 17.06 -21.48
N PRO A 16 -4.44 17.26 -22.27
CA PRO A 16 -3.23 16.46 -22.17
C PRO A 16 -2.47 16.91 -20.92
N GLY A 17 -3.09 16.71 -19.76
CA GLY A 17 -2.51 16.94 -18.45
C GLY A 17 -1.41 15.90 -18.22
N PHE A 18 -0.33 16.36 -17.63
CA PHE A 18 0.89 15.64 -17.24
C PHE A 18 0.65 14.45 -16.27
N GLU A 19 -0.24 13.49 -16.59
CA GLU A 19 -0.95 12.74 -15.55
C GLU A 19 -0.82 11.21 -15.60
N SER A 20 -0.06 10.66 -16.54
CA SER A 20 0.34 9.25 -16.45
C SER A 20 1.67 8.95 -17.13
N PHE A 21 2.43 8.01 -16.54
CA PHE A 21 3.43 7.29 -17.33
C PHE A 21 2.74 6.71 -18.57
N PRO A 22 3.32 6.86 -19.76
CA PRO A 22 2.76 6.28 -20.97
C PRO A 22 2.73 4.75 -20.85
N GLU A 23 1.81 4.10 -21.55
CA GLU A 23 1.48 2.69 -21.32
C GLU A 23 2.67 1.75 -21.54
N ASN A 24 3.56 2.08 -22.48
CA ASN A 24 4.82 1.36 -22.68
C ASN A 24 5.71 1.33 -21.43
N ILE A 25 5.84 2.45 -20.72
CA ILE A 25 6.61 2.53 -19.47
C ILE A 25 5.93 1.72 -18.36
N ARG A 26 4.59 1.72 -18.33
CA ARG A 26 3.80 0.89 -17.42
C ARG A 26 4.04 -0.60 -17.65
N MET A 27 4.07 -1.01 -18.92
CA MET A 27 4.33 -2.38 -19.32
C MET A 27 5.77 -2.80 -19.02
N GLU A 28 6.76 -1.97 -19.34
CA GLU A 28 8.16 -2.23 -19.00
C GLU A 28 8.36 -2.38 -17.48
N PHE A 29 7.69 -1.55 -16.68
CA PHE A 29 7.76 -1.66 -15.23
C PHE A 29 7.10 -2.94 -14.70
N LYS A 30 5.96 -3.33 -15.28
CA LYS A 30 5.29 -4.61 -14.97
C LYS A 30 6.17 -5.79 -15.37
N ASP A 31 6.81 -5.75 -16.53
CA ASP A 31 7.70 -6.81 -17.03
C ASP A 31 8.95 -6.92 -16.17
N MET A 32 9.56 -5.79 -15.81
CA MET A 32 10.70 -5.76 -14.87
C MET A 32 10.33 -6.36 -13.52
N ILE A 33 9.14 -6.02 -12.99
CA ILE A 33 8.63 -6.60 -11.75
C ILE A 33 8.40 -8.10 -11.95
N ASN A 34 7.69 -8.53 -12.99
CA ASN A 34 7.35 -9.94 -13.19
C ASN A 34 8.51 -10.77 -13.74
N GLY A 35 9.64 -10.15 -14.07
CA GLY A 35 10.83 -10.80 -14.58
C GLY A 35 11.37 -11.88 -13.64
N ILE A 36 11.84 -12.97 -14.23
CA ILE A 36 12.35 -14.17 -13.53
C ILE A 36 13.50 -13.82 -12.58
N ASP A 37 14.31 -12.83 -12.95
CA ASP A 37 15.46 -12.38 -12.16
C ASP A 37 15.08 -11.43 -11.02
N TYR A 38 13.88 -10.83 -11.07
CA TYR A 38 13.42 -9.91 -10.05
C TYR A 38 12.85 -10.69 -8.86
N LYS A 39 13.70 -10.94 -7.85
CA LYS A 39 13.32 -11.56 -6.59
C LYS A 39 12.86 -10.51 -5.56
N SER A 40 11.64 -9.99 -5.67
CA SER A 40 11.00 -9.35 -4.51
C SER A 40 10.41 -10.41 -3.59
N LYS A 41 11.10 -10.64 -2.47
CA LYS A 41 10.73 -11.64 -1.45
C LYS A 41 9.47 -11.27 -0.65
N GLU A 42 8.93 -10.07 -0.83
CA GLU A 42 7.85 -9.52 0.00
C GLU A 42 6.63 -9.09 -0.83
N ARG A 43 6.47 -9.69 -2.02
CA ARG A 43 5.26 -9.54 -2.83
C ARG A 43 4.06 -10.15 -2.11
N LEU A 44 3.10 -9.31 -1.76
CA LEU A 44 1.82 -9.74 -1.24
C LEU A 44 0.79 -9.63 -2.35
N GLU A 45 0.34 -10.78 -2.83
CA GLU A 45 -0.83 -10.83 -3.69
C GLU A 45 -2.02 -10.17 -3.00
N PRO A 46 -2.88 -9.41 -3.72
CA PRO A 46 -3.96 -8.65 -3.11
C PRO A 46 -4.88 -9.52 -2.23
N TYR A 47 -5.16 -10.74 -2.67
CA TYR A 47 -5.93 -11.72 -1.89
C TYR A 47 -5.23 -12.11 -0.59
N VAL A 48 -3.92 -12.39 -0.65
CA VAL A 48 -3.12 -12.77 0.53
C VAL A 48 -3.06 -11.60 1.51
N TRP A 49 -2.79 -10.38 1.00
CA TRP A 49 -2.78 -9.16 1.79
C TRP A 49 -4.10 -8.94 2.53
N TYR A 50 -5.22 -9.07 1.81
CA TYR A 50 -6.56 -8.92 2.38
C TYR A 50 -6.85 -9.97 3.46
N LYS A 51 -6.54 -11.24 3.19
CA LYS A 51 -6.74 -12.34 4.16
C LYS A 51 -5.87 -12.16 5.41
N MET A 52 -4.63 -11.69 5.26
CA MET A 52 -3.78 -11.36 6.42
C MET A 52 -4.43 -10.28 7.29
N LYS A 53 -4.97 -9.22 6.67
CA LYS A 53 -5.69 -8.18 7.39
C LYS A 53 -6.90 -8.74 8.15
N VAL A 54 -7.76 -9.52 7.49
CA VAL A 54 -8.94 -10.13 8.12
C VAL A 54 -8.56 -11.00 9.32
N TYR A 55 -7.55 -11.86 9.22
CA TYR A 55 -7.14 -12.71 10.35
C TYR A 55 -6.49 -11.96 11.51
N LEU A 56 -5.92 -10.77 11.25
CA LEU A 56 -5.38 -9.91 12.29
C LEU A 56 -6.47 -9.03 12.93
N GLU A 57 -7.54 -8.68 12.18
CA GLU A 57 -8.72 -7.97 12.71
C GLU A 57 -9.59 -8.88 13.57
N ASP A 58 -9.80 -10.13 13.12
CA ASP A 58 -10.50 -11.17 13.88
C ASP A 58 -9.63 -12.43 14.04
N PRO A 59 -8.89 -12.54 15.17
CA PRO A 59 -8.07 -13.71 15.46
C PRO A 59 -8.87 -15.00 15.65
N THR A 60 -10.17 -14.91 15.95
CA THR A 60 -11.02 -16.08 16.22
C THR A 60 -11.45 -16.79 14.93
N LEU A 61 -11.41 -16.09 13.80
CA LEU A 61 -11.80 -16.62 12.50
C LEU A 61 -10.97 -17.84 12.11
N LYS A 62 -11.64 -18.96 11.80
CA LYS A 62 -10.98 -20.18 11.36
C LYS A 62 -10.57 -20.06 9.89
N ALA A 63 -9.41 -20.62 9.55
CA ALA A 63 -8.98 -20.77 8.17
C ALA A 63 -9.69 -21.95 7.51
N SER A 64 -10.19 -21.77 6.30
CA SER A 64 -11.01 -22.76 5.61
C SER A 64 -10.19 -23.88 4.99
N ASN A 65 -8.94 -23.60 4.57
CA ASN A 65 -8.07 -24.56 3.91
C ASN A 65 -6.60 -24.42 4.37
N GLN A 66 -5.71 -25.30 3.88
CA GLN A 66 -4.29 -25.27 4.26
C GLN A 66 -3.57 -24.00 3.81
N ALA A 67 -3.91 -23.47 2.62
CA ALA A 67 -3.32 -22.23 2.13
C ALA A 67 -3.66 -21.04 3.05
N GLU A 68 -4.91 -20.92 3.46
CA GLU A 68 -5.36 -19.92 4.42
C GLU A 68 -4.76 -20.11 5.81
N ARG A 69 -4.56 -21.36 6.26
CA ARG A 69 -3.83 -21.65 7.51
C ARG A 69 -2.42 -21.09 7.46
N ASN A 70 -1.72 -21.29 6.34
CA ASN A 70 -0.38 -20.74 6.13
C ASN A 70 -0.40 -19.20 6.11
N ILE A 71 -1.41 -18.59 5.47
CA ILE A 71 -1.61 -17.13 5.48
C ILE A 71 -1.83 -16.62 6.91
N LYS A 72 -2.74 -17.24 7.67
CA LYS A 72 -3.03 -16.89 9.07
C LYS A 72 -1.79 -17.01 9.95
N PHE A 73 -1.02 -18.09 9.79
CA PHE A 73 0.23 -18.28 10.51
C PHE A 73 1.25 -17.18 10.17
N ALA A 74 1.46 -16.92 8.87
CA ALA A 74 2.37 -15.88 8.41
C ALA A 74 1.96 -14.47 8.89
N ALA A 75 0.66 -14.17 8.88
CA ALA A 75 0.10 -12.92 9.39
C ALA A 75 0.48 -12.72 10.86
N ASN A 76 0.20 -13.69 11.72
CA ASN A 76 0.48 -13.60 13.16
C ASN A 76 1.99 -13.52 13.48
N GLN A 77 2.81 -14.26 12.73
CA GLN A 77 4.25 -14.32 12.95
C GLN A 77 4.97 -13.04 12.49
N LYS A 78 4.66 -12.55 11.28
CA LYS A 78 5.47 -11.54 10.59
C LYS A 78 4.80 -10.18 10.45
N TYR A 79 3.50 -10.09 10.69
CA TYR A 79 2.73 -8.87 10.45
C TYR A 79 1.92 -8.46 11.67
N GLU A 80 1.48 -7.20 11.65
CA GLU A 80 0.63 -6.60 12.66
C GLU A 80 -0.25 -5.52 12.02
N LEU A 81 -1.38 -5.24 12.66
CA LEU A 81 -2.23 -4.11 12.28
C LEU A 81 -1.93 -2.92 13.15
N GLN A 82 -1.66 -1.79 12.52
CA GLN A 82 -1.58 -0.48 13.17
C GLN A 82 -2.56 0.46 12.50
N ASN A 83 -3.54 0.99 13.25
CA ASN A 83 -4.57 1.91 12.72
C ASN A 83 -5.30 1.36 11.47
N GLY A 84 -5.67 0.07 11.47
CA GLY A 84 -6.39 -0.58 10.35
C GLY A 84 -5.54 -0.85 9.10
N ARG A 85 -4.22 -0.67 9.20
CA ARG A 85 -3.25 -0.83 8.12
C ARG A 85 -2.27 -1.96 8.44
N LEU A 86 -1.93 -2.75 7.43
CA LEU A 86 -1.04 -3.91 7.58
C LEU A 86 0.43 -3.48 7.57
N PHE A 87 1.16 -3.81 8.63
CA PHE A 87 2.60 -3.60 8.74
C PHE A 87 3.31 -4.93 8.88
N ARG A 88 4.46 -5.05 8.23
CA ARG A 88 5.43 -6.08 8.56
C ARG A 88 6.17 -5.65 9.83
N LYS A 89 6.23 -6.55 10.80
CA LYS A 89 6.95 -6.36 12.06
C LYS A 89 8.43 -6.07 11.78
N ALA A 90 9.07 -5.35 12.68
CA ALA A 90 10.51 -5.13 12.62
C ALA A 90 11.25 -6.47 12.62
N TYR A 91 12.29 -6.58 11.80
CA TYR A 91 13.07 -7.81 11.66
C TYR A 91 14.56 -7.49 11.47
N GLY A 92 15.38 -7.90 12.43
CA GLY A 92 16.81 -7.58 12.46
C GLY A 92 17.04 -6.07 12.43
N ARG A 93 17.84 -5.61 11.46
CA ARG A 93 18.16 -4.18 11.25
C ARG A 93 17.03 -3.37 10.60
N TYR A 94 15.93 -4.01 10.22
CA TYR A 94 14.87 -3.35 9.49
C TYR A 94 13.71 -2.96 10.41
N PRO A 95 13.29 -1.68 10.42
CA PRO A 95 12.14 -1.25 11.20
C PRO A 95 10.84 -1.87 10.65
N ALA A 96 9.76 -1.72 11.40
CA ALA A 96 8.43 -2.07 10.92
C ALA A 96 8.11 -1.27 9.64
N ARG A 97 7.54 -1.93 8.64
CA ARG A 97 7.32 -1.36 7.30
C ARG A 97 5.90 -1.63 6.87
N TYR A 98 5.27 -0.63 6.26
CA TYR A 98 3.93 -0.80 5.71
C TYR A 98 3.97 -1.84 4.58
N ALA A 99 3.04 -2.78 4.66
CA ALA A 99 2.88 -3.79 3.64
C ALA A 99 1.86 -3.29 2.62
N VAL A 100 2.28 -3.13 1.36
CA VAL A 100 1.44 -2.69 0.25
C VAL A 100 1.08 -3.92 -0.60
N PRO A 101 -0.16 -4.07 -1.08
CA PRO A 101 -0.48 -5.12 -2.03
C PRO A 101 0.13 -4.83 -3.40
N ASN A 102 0.50 -5.87 -4.15
CA ASN A 102 1.24 -5.73 -5.41
C ASN A 102 0.56 -4.83 -6.45
N ASN A 103 -0.77 -4.86 -6.51
CA ASN A 103 -1.56 -4.04 -7.44
C ASN A 103 -1.47 -2.53 -7.16
N GLU A 104 -1.30 -2.13 -5.90
CA GLU A 104 -1.22 -0.70 -5.52
C GLU A 104 0.20 -0.14 -5.55
N ALA A 105 1.22 -1.00 -5.50
CA ALA A 105 2.62 -0.59 -5.41
C ALA A 105 3.04 0.34 -6.56
N PHE A 106 2.57 0.07 -7.78
CA PHE A 106 2.86 0.91 -8.94
C PHE A 106 2.26 2.31 -8.80
N ASP A 107 1.00 2.41 -8.40
CA ASP A 107 0.30 3.69 -8.30
C ASP A 107 0.90 4.57 -7.18
N ILE A 108 1.38 3.96 -6.10
CA ILE A 108 2.14 4.67 -5.06
C ILE A 108 3.47 5.22 -5.62
N ILE A 109 4.22 4.41 -6.37
CA ILE A 109 5.48 4.85 -6.98
C ILE A 109 5.23 5.95 -8.02
N LYS A 110 4.21 5.78 -8.86
CA LYS A 110 3.80 6.76 -9.86
C LYS A 110 3.42 8.08 -9.21
N SER A 111 2.52 8.06 -8.22
CA SER A 111 2.08 9.28 -7.54
C SER A 111 3.23 10.00 -6.86
N ALA A 112 4.16 9.27 -6.22
CA ALA A 112 5.36 9.86 -5.64
C ALA A 112 6.30 10.45 -6.69
N HIS A 113 6.49 9.78 -7.83
CA HIS A 113 7.37 10.26 -8.91
C HIS A 113 6.83 11.54 -9.56
N LEU A 114 5.52 11.58 -9.84
CA LEU A 114 4.85 12.78 -10.36
C LEU A 114 4.90 13.93 -9.35
N ARG A 115 4.57 13.67 -8.07
CA ARG A 115 4.62 14.67 -7.00
C ARG A 115 6.01 15.25 -6.78
N LEU A 116 7.06 14.45 -6.99
CA LEU A 116 8.46 14.88 -6.86
C LEU A 116 9.06 15.41 -8.17
N ASN A 117 8.22 15.78 -9.15
CA ASN A 117 8.63 16.36 -10.42
C ASN A 117 9.67 15.48 -11.16
N HIS A 118 9.32 14.21 -11.35
CA HIS A 118 10.13 13.23 -12.07
C HIS A 118 11.50 12.95 -11.45
N CYS A 119 11.59 12.98 -10.11
CA CYS A 119 12.86 12.75 -9.44
C CYS A 119 13.47 11.36 -9.73
N GLY A 120 14.80 11.29 -9.67
CA GLY A 120 15.54 10.04 -9.81
C GLY A 120 15.22 9.01 -8.71
N ARG A 121 15.61 7.77 -8.98
CA ARG A 121 15.30 6.58 -8.17
C ARG A 121 15.53 6.76 -6.67
N ASP A 122 16.69 7.28 -6.27
CA ASP A 122 17.08 7.30 -4.86
C ASP A 122 16.20 8.27 -4.04
N LYS A 123 15.86 9.42 -4.63
CA LYS A 123 14.94 10.39 -4.02
C LYS A 123 13.50 9.85 -3.96
N LEU A 124 13.07 9.16 -5.02
CA LEU A 124 11.77 8.50 -5.06
C LEU A 124 11.66 7.40 -3.99
N TYR A 125 12.69 6.57 -3.85
CA TYR A 125 12.70 5.46 -2.89
C TYR A 125 12.75 5.97 -1.45
N TYR A 126 13.55 7.01 -1.19
CA TYR A 126 13.53 7.70 0.09
C TYR A 126 12.12 8.21 0.39
N GLU A 127 11.50 8.93 -0.54
CA GLU A 127 10.17 9.49 -0.33
C GLU A 127 9.09 8.41 -0.15
N VAL A 128 9.08 7.35 -0.95
CA VAL A 128 8.11 6.25 -0.77
C VAL A 128 8.32 5.59 0.58
N SER A 129 9.58 5.34 0.99
CA SER A 129 9.87 4.75 2.30
C SER A 129 9.50 5.67 3.48
N VAL A 130 9.67 6.98 3.32
CA VAL A 130 9.47 7.99 4.35
C VAL A 130 8.01 8.44 4.42
N THR A 131 7.36 8.72 3.30
CA THR A 131 5.95 9.14 3.22
C THR A 131 5.05 8.05 3.78
N ILE A 132 5.30 6.80 3.39
CA ILE A 132 4.61 5.64 3.95
C ILE A 132 4.91 5.48 5.44
N THR A 133 6.06 5.90 5.95
CA THR A 133 6.37 5.78 7.40
C THR A 133 5.89 7.00 8.21
N GLN A 134 5.87 8.20 7.63
CA GLN A 134 5.56 9.48 8.28
C GLN A 134 4.07 9.81 8.26
N GLN A 135 3.33 9.50 7.18
CA GLN A 135 1.87 9.66 7.15
C GLN A 135 1.17 8.89 8.27
N PHE A 136 1.82 7.86 8.85
CA PHE A 136 1.22 7.01 9.89
C PHE A 136 1.75 7.27 11.29
N ARG A 137 2.83 8.06 11.44
CA ARG A 137 3.33 8.50 12.74
C ARG A 137 2.48 9.63 13.35
N GLN A 138 1.81 10.43 12.54
CA GLN A 138 1.05 11.60 13.00
C GLN A 138 -0.29 11.30 13.69
N ASN A 139 -0.75 10.04 13.72
CA ASN A 139 -2.01 9.64 14.39
C ASN A 139 -1.85 9.23 15.86
N LYS A 140 -0.67 9.39 16.47
CA LYS A 140 -0.53 9.26 17.92
C LYS A 140 -1.12 10.51 18.58
N LYS A 141 -2.40 10.44 18.98
CA LYS A 141 -3.02 11.45 19.85
C LYS A 141 -2.06 11.78 21.01
N PRO A 142 -1.79 13.06 21.32
CA PRO A 142 -0.94 13.41 22.44
C PRO A 142 -1.55 12.83 23.72
N LYS A 143 -0.73 12.07 24.46
CA LYS A 143 -1.06 11.53 25.77
C LYS A 143 -1.40 12.73 26.66
N ARG A 144 -2.71 12.95 26.94
CA ARG A 144 -3.16 14.00 27.86
C ARG A 144 -2.39 13.83 29.16
N ARG A 145 -1.49 14.77 29.47
CA ARG A 145 -0.84 14.84 30.77
C ARG A 145 -1.95 15.11 31.78
N ARG A 146 -2.26 14.13 32.63
CA ARG A 146 -3.07 14.38 33.83
C ARG A 146 -2.26 15.36 34.68
N SER A 147 -2.69 16.60 34.78
CA SER A 147 -2.23 17.52 35.81
C SER A 147 -2.73 16.98 37.15
N HIS A 148 -1.83 16.40 37.94
CA HIS A 148 -2.07 16.24 39.37
C HIS A 148 -2.11 17.65 39.96
N PHE A 149 -3.32 18.09 40.33
CA PHE A 149 -3.49 19.24 41.21
C PHE A 149 -3.36 18.69 42.62
N GLU A 150 -2.21 18.92 43.25
CA GLU A 150 -2.03 18.68 44.68
C GLU A 150 -2.86 19.71 45.44
N SER A 151 -3.90 19.25 46.15
CA SER A 151 -4.50 20.04 47.23
C SER A 151 -3.63 19.87 48.47
N SER A 152 -2.90 20.93 48.85
CA SER A 152 -2.37 21.02 50.21
C SER A 152 -3.42 21.70 51.09
N ALA A 153 -3.64 21.08 52.24
CA ALA A 153 -4.47 21.53 53.35
C ALA A 153 -3.87 22.74 54.07
#